data_AF-A0A7W1KUN8-F1
#
_entry.id   AF-A0A7W1KUN8-F1
#
_cell.length_a   1.000
_cell.length_b   1.000
_cell.length_c   1.000
_cell.angle_alpha   90.00
_cell.angle_beta   90.00
_cell.angle_gamma   90.00
#
_symmetry.space_group_name_H-M   'P 1'
#
loop_
_entity.id
_entity.type
_entity.pdbx_description
1 polymer ?
#
loop_
_entity_poly.entity_id
_entity_poly.type
_entity_poly.pdbx_seq_one_letter_code
_entity_poly.pdbx_strand_id
1 'polypeptide(L)'
;MREPLEDGAATLRTADGQITVAPEATVAHGSQAIASLKPIDVSLHMTEPEGSARNVFRGTIAEVAVDGDRARVRVDTRPPLTAEVTAGSVARMGLRAGDEVWASFKAVEVSLQIEGNDDEAPPAGTLGR
;
A
#
# COMPACT_ATOMS: atom_id res chain seq x y z
N MET A 1 -3.74 -27.14 -7.88
CA MET A 1 -2.43 -27.00 -8.55
C MET A 1 -1.78 -25.79 -7.92
N ARG A 2 -0.77 -25.99 -7.06
CA ARG A 2 -0.08 -24.92 -6.33
C ARG A 2 1.10 -24.50 -7.19
N GLU A 3 0.99 -23.34 -7.83
CA GLU A 3 2.18 -22.71 -8.40
C GLU A 3 2.95 -22.09 -7.23
N PRO A 4 4.20 -22.49 -6.98
CA PRO A 4 5.01 -21.82 -5.98
C PRO A 4 5.22 -20.38 -6.45
N LEU A 5 4.83 -19.40 -5.62
CA LEU A 5 5.30 -18.02 -5.79
C LEU A 5 6.83 -18.06 -5.62
N GLU A 6 7.54 -18.09 -6.74
CA GLU A 6 8.98 -17.89 -6.76
C GLU A 6 9.28 -16.53 -6.13
N ASP A 7 10.26 -16.51 -5.22
CA ASP A 7 10.73 -15.34 -4.46
C ASP A 7 9.78 -14.74 -3.41
N GLY A 8 9.53 -15.48 -2.32
CA GLY A 8 9.41 -14.93 -0.96
C GLY A 8 8.63 -13.63 -0.76
N ALA A 9 7.61 -13.38 -1.57
CA ALA A 9 6.80 -12.16 -1.60
C ALA A 9 5.39 -12.56 -2.01
N ALA A 10 4.39 -11.95 -1.37
CA ALA A 10 3.00 -12.19 -1.68
C ALA A 10 2.45 -11.02 -2.51
N THR A 11 1.43 -11.29 -3.33
CA THR A 11 0.73 -10.24 -4.09
C THR A 11 -0.67 -10.06 -3.50
N LEU A 12 -0.99 -8.83 -3.10
CA LEU A 12 -2.34 -8.44 -2.72
C LEU A 12 -3.04 -7.81 -3.91
N ARG A 13 -4.22 -8.33 -4.27
CA ARG A 13 -5.09 -7.76 -5.30
C ARG A 13 -6.15 -6.88 -4.63
N THR A 14 -6.26 -5.65 -5.07
CA THR A 14 -7.30 -4.69 -4.67
C THR A 14 -8.21 -4.40 -5.87
N ALA A 15 -9.33 -3.71 -5.64
CA ALA A 15 -10.22 -3.30 -6.73
C ALA A 15 -9.52 -2.35 -7.73
N ASP A 16 -8.54 -1.58 -7.24
CA ASP A 16 -7.84 -0.54 -7.98
C ASP A 16 -6.45 -0.97 -8.50
N GLY A 17 -6.01 -2.21 -8.26
CA GLY A 17 -4.72 -2.69 -8.75
C GLY A 17 -4.15 -3.86 -7.94
N GLN A 18 -2.83 -3.99 -7.98
CA GLN A 18 -2.12 -5.00 -7.19
C GLN A 18 -0.88 -4.39 -6.55
N ILE A 19 -0.55 -4.85 -5.34
CA ILE A 19 0.67 -4.47 -4.63
C ILE A 19 1.43 -5.73 -4.19
N THR A 20 2.74 -5.61 -4.11
CA THR A 20 3.62 -6.63 -3.55
C THR A 20 3.78 -6.38 -2.05
N VAL A 21 3.54 -7.40 -1.25
CA VAL A 21 3.70 -7.36 0.22
C VAL A 21 4.72 -8.39 0.66
N ALA A 22 5.37 -8.14 1.79
CA ALA A 22 6.24 -9.12 2.40
C ALA A 22 5.43 -10.39 2.77
N PRO A 23 6.08 -11.56 2.83
CA PRO A 23 5.43 -12.79 3.26
C PRO A 23 5.20 -12.70 4.76
N GLU A 24 4.09 -12.09 5.18
CA GLU A 24 3.59 -12.27 6.54
C GLU A 24 2.97 -13.66 6.68
N ALA A 25 3.00 -14.19 7.90
CA ALA A 25 2.70 -15.58 8.23
C ALA A 25 1.53 -16.17 7.43
N THR A 26 1.77 -17.32 6.78
CA THR A 26 0.84 -18.19 6.04
C THR A 26 -0.57 -17.64 5.85
N VAL A 27 -0.71 -16.62 5.00
CA VAL A 27 -2.02 -16.16 4.54
C VAL A 27 -2.54 -17.20 3.55
N ALA A 28 -3.70 -17.79 3.83
CA ALA A 28 -4.29 -18.73 2.88
C ALA A 28 -4.66 -17.97 1.60
N HIS A 29 -4.41 -18.60 0.44
CA HIS A 29 -4.85 -18.02 -0.82
C HIS A 29 -6.36 -17.76 -0.80
N GLY A 30 -6.76 -16.55 -1.21
CA GLY A 30 -8.16 -16.14 -1.22
C GLY A 30 -8.68 -15.60 0.12
N SER A 31 -7.85 -15.52 1.17
CA SER A 31 -8.20 -14.79 2.39
C SER A 31 -8.40 -13.31 2.12
N GLN A 32 -9.44 -12.74 2.72
CA GLN A 32 -9.64 -11.29 2.75
C GLN A 32 -8.67 -10.68 3.76
N ALA A 33 -8.00 -9.62 3.33
CA ALA A 33 -7.02 -8.93 4.15
C ALA A 33 -7.00 -7.44 3.81
N ILE A 34 -6.70 -6.64 4.81
CA ILE A 34 -6.52 -5.20 4.72
C ILE A 34 -5.02 -4.93 4.75
N ALA A 35 -4.51 -4.26 3.71
CA ALA A 35 -3.15 -3.72 3.72
C ALA A 35 -3.15 -2.27 4.20
N SER A 36 -2.26 -1.96 5.12
CA SER A 36 -1.99 -0.61 5.59
C SER A 36 -0.56 -0.21 5.25
N LEU A 37 -0.41 0.97 4.64
CA LEU A 37 0.87 1.59 4.31
C LEU A 37 0.86 3.01 4.87
N LYS A 38 1.90 3.40 5.62
CA LYS A 38 1.96 4.76 6.17
C LYS A 38 2.45 5.72 5.09
N PRO A 39 1.92 6.95 5.03
CA PRO A 39 2.37 7.93 4.05
C PRO A 39 3.88 8.23 4.11
N ILE A 40 4.48 8.15 5.31
CA ILE A 40 5.93 8.38 5.50
C ILE A 40 6.80 7.28 4.88
N ASP A 41 6.23 6.12 4.60
CA ASP A 41 6.94 4.99 3.96
C ASP A 41 6.87 5.09 2.41
N VAL A 42 6.13 6.07 1.87
CA VAL A 42 6.05 6.31 0.42
C VAL A 42 7.05 7.37 0.00
N SER A 43 7.97 6.98 -0.87
CA SER A 43 8.94 7.91 -1.50
C SER A 43 8.43 8.41 -2.84
N LEU A 44 8.75 9.68 -3.17
CA LEU A 44 8.45 10.30 -4.45
C LEU A 44 9.72 10.58 -5.24
N HIS A 45 9.66 10.35 -6.55
CA HIS A 45 10.77 10.55 -7.48
C HIS A 45 10.28 11.21 -8.77
N MET A 46 11.13 12.03 -9.38
CA MET A 46 10.83 12.65 -10.69
C MET A 46 11.14 11.72 -11.87
N THR A 47 11.96 10.69 -11.64
CA THR A 47 12.30 9.65 -12.62
C THR A 47 12.04 8.29 -12.00
N GLU A 48 11.96 7.25 -12.82
CA GLU A 48 11.75 5.90 -12.33
C GLU A 48 12.88 5.50 -11.37
N PRO A 49 12.57 5.13 -10.11
CA PRO A 49 13.59 4.78 -9.14
C PRO A 49 14.12 3.37 -9.37
N GLU A 50 15.43 3.22 -9.32
CA GLU A 50 16.10 1.91 -9.27
C GLU A 50 16.30 1.46 -7.81
N GLY A 51 16.27 0.16 -7.55
CA GLY A 51 16.63 -0.40 -6.25
C GLY A 51 15.77 -1.57 -5.79
N SER A 52 15.68 -1.75 -4.47
CA SER A 52 14.98 -2.89 -3.85
C SER A 52 13.51 -2.62 -3.54
N ALA A 53 12.99 -1.43 -3.84
CA ALA A 53 11.55 -1.17 -3.75
C ALA A 53 10.82 -2.09 -4.74
N ARG A 54 9.88 -2.88 -4.23
CA ARG A 54 9.10 -3.83 -5.04
C ARG A 54 7.79 -3.25 -5.54
N ASN A 55 7.42 -2.08 -5.03
CA ASN A 55 6.24 -1.35 -5.44
C ASN A 55 6.71 -0.01 -6.01
N VAL A 56 6.55 0.16 -7.32
CA VAL A 56 6.96 1.35 -8.05
C VAL A 56 5.81 1.67 -9.01
N PHE A 57 5.21 2.85 -8.84
CA PHE A 57 4.03 3.26 -9.57
C PHE A 57 4.21 4.66 -10.12
N ARG A 58 3.90 4.83 -11.41
CA ARG A 58 3.84 6.14 -12.05
C ARG A 58 2.45 6.72 -11.88
N GLY A 59 2.34 8.00 -11.54
CA GLY A 59 1.06 8.68 -11.40
C GLY A 59 1.19 10.19 -11.43
N THR A 60 0.05 10.85 -11.44
CA THR A 60 -0.02 12.32 -11.43
C THR A 60 -0.32 12.80 -10.01
N ILE A 61 0.35 13.86 -9.58
CA ILE A 61 0.04 14.50 -8.30
C ILE A 61 -1.36 15.13 -8.38
N ALA A 62 -2.27 14.65 -7.56
CA ALA A 62 -3.61 15.21 -7.43
C ALA A 62 -3.61 16.46 -6.53
N GLU A 63 -2.85 16.39 -5.43
CA GLU A 63 -2.83 17.43 -4.40
C GLU A 63 -1.48 17.49 -3.68
N VAL A 64 -1.05 18.70 -3.34
CA VAL A 64 0.05 18.95 -2.40
C VAL A 64 -0.48 19.82 -1.27
N ALA A 65 -0.52 19.28 -0.06
CA ALA A 65 -0.95 19.98 1.15
C ALA A 65 0.25 20.16 2.08
N VAL A 66 0.74 21.39 2.22
CA VAL A 66 1.87 21.74 3.10
C VAL A 66 1.36 22.20 4.46
N ASP A 67 1.91 21.62 5.53
CA ASP A 67 1.63 21.94 6.92
C ASP A 67 2.96 22.07 7.69
N GLY A 68 3.42 23.31 7.85
CA GLY A 68 4.71 23.61 8.49
C GLY A 68 5.90 23.00 7.75
N ASP A 69 6.65 22.13 8.43
CA ASP A 69 7.81 21.40 7.89
C ASP A 69 7.42 20.18 7.05
N ARG A 70 6.16 19.73 7.13
CA ARG A 70 5.69 18.53 6.43
C ARG A 70 4.78 18.89 5.25
N ALA A 71 4.67 17.97 4.32
CA ALA A 71 3.74 18.05 3.21
C ALA A 71 3.17 16.66 2.92
N ARG A 72 1.87 16.61 2.67
CA ARG A 72 1.19 15.42 2.16
C ARG A 72 0.95 15.60 0.66
N VAL A 73 1.34 14.60 -0.11
CA VAL A 73 1.21 14.59 -1.57
C VAL A 73 0.34 13.41 -1.95
N ARG A 74 -0.81 13.68 -2.57
CA ARG A 74 -1.68 12.62 -3.11
C ARG A 74 -1.30 12.38 -4.56
N VAL A 75 -1.11 11.12 -4.93
CA VAL A 75 -0.74 10.71 -6.28
C VAL A 75 -1.78 9.72 -6.79
N ASP A 76 -2.37 10.05 -7.94
CA ASP A 76 -3.34 9.23 -8.66
C ASP A 76 -2.65 8.06 -9.34
N THR A 77 -2.22 7.11 -8.51
CA THR A 77 -1.68 5.80 -8.87
C THR A 77 -2.79 4.75 -8.79
N ARG A 78 -2.45 3.50 -9.11
CA ARG A 78 -3.38 2.37 -9.05
C ARG A 78 -2.76 1.22 -8.25
N PRO A 79 -3.04 1.10 -6.94
CA PRO A 79 -3.99 1.90 -6.13
C PRO A 79 -3.49 3.34 -5.87
N PRO A 80 -4.36 4.31 -5.51
CA PRO A 80 -3.95 5.67 -5.18
C PRO A 80 -3.09 5.70 -3.92
N LEU A 81 -2.08 6.56 -3.91
CA LEU A 81 -1.09 6.65 -2.84
C LEU A 81 -1.00 8.06 -2.27
N THR A 82 -0.68 8.14 -0.98
CA THR A 82 -0.35 9.40 -0.32
C THR A 82 1.05 9.28 0.24
N ALA A 83 1.92 10.24 -0.09
CA ALA A 83 3.23 10.36 0.50
C ALA A 83 3.27 11.50 1.51
N GLU A 84 3.99 11.30 2.61
CA GLU A 84 4.36 12.37 3.54
C GLU A 84 5.84 12.67 3.37
N VAL A 85 6.15 13.88 2.94
CA VAL A 85 7.52 14.36 2.69
C VAL A 85 7.75 15.69 3.41
N THR A 86 8.97 16.21 3.41
CA THR A 86 9.22 17.55 3.94
C THR A 86 8.78 18.62 2.96
N ALA A 87 8.36 19.78 3.48
CA ALA A 87 8.08 20.97 2.68
C ALA A 87 9.32 21.41 1.87
N GLY A 88 10.52 21.20 2.43
CA GLY A 88 11.78 21.44 1.74
C GLY A 88 11.99 20.52 0.52
N SER A 89 11.58 19.25 0.60
CA SER A 89 11.63 18.32 -0.54
C SER A 89 10.65 18.74 -1.63
N VAL A 90 9.41 19.13 -1.27
CA VAL A 90 8.42 19.68 -2.22
C VAL A 90 9.02 20.88 -2.97
N ALA A 91 9.60 21.84 -2.24
CA ALA A 91 10.18 23.03 -2.84
C ALA A 91 11.40 22.72 -3.72
N ARG A 92 12.31 21.84 -3.27
CA ARG A 92 13.51 21.45 -4.00
C ARG A 92 13.20 20.73 -5.30
N MET A 93 12.24 19.80 -5.25
CA MET A 93 11.83 19.01 -6.41
C MET A 93 10.87 19.81 -7.31
N GLY A 94 10.20 20.83 -6.77
CA GLY A 94 9.24 21.64 -7.51
C GLY A 94 7.86 20.98 -7.65
N LEU A 95 7.49 20.07 -6.75
CA LEU A 95 6.26 19.27 -6.83
C LEU A 95 4.99 20.12 -6.78
N ARG A 96 4.10 19.91 -7.75
CA ARG A 96 2.82 20.60 -7.89
C ARG A 96 1.74 19.63 -8.36
N ALA A 97 0.48 19.98 -8.09
CA ALA A 97 -0.65 19.27 -8.68
C ALA A 97 -0.56 19.30 -10.21
N GLY A 98 -0.82 18.16 -10.86
CA GLY A 98 -0.65 17.95 -12.29
C GLY A 98 0.73 17.44 -12.71
N ASP A 99 1.74 17.48 -11.83
CA ASP A 99 3.05 16.92 -12.14
C ASP A 99 3.01 15.40 -12.15
N GLU A 100 3.83 14.81 -13.01
CA GLU A 100 4.00 13.38 -13.09
C GLU A 100 5.19 12.92 -12.25
N VAL A 101 4.95 11.92 -11.41
CA VAL A 101 5.94 11.40 -10.47
C VAL A 101 5.87 9.87 -10.38
N TRP A 102 6.91 9.32 -9.78
CA TRP A 102 6.98 7.92 -9.37
C TRP A 102 6.84 7.84 -7.86
N ALA A 103 5.84 7.10 -7.40
CA ALA A 103 5.68 6.71 -6.01
C ALA A 103 6.25 5.31 -5.80
N SER A 104 7.07 5.13 -4.77
CA SER A 104 7.68 3.84 -4.46
C SER A 104 7.67 3.53 -2.98
N PHE A 105 7.50 2.26 -2.63
CA PHE A 105 7.66 1.76 -1.27
C PHE A 105 8.12 0.29 -1.29
N LYS A 106 8.67 -0.19 -0.17
CA LYS A 106 9.11 -1.57 -0.04
C LYS A 106 7.96 -2.48 0.37
N ALA A 107 8.00 -3.72 -0.11
CA ALA A 107 7.00 -4.72 0.28
C ALA A 107 6.96 -4.96 1.80
N VAL A 108 8.08 -4.78 2.50
CA VAL A 108 8.20 -4.94 3.96
C VAL A 108 7.60 -3.79 4.78
N GLU A 109 7.25 -2.68 4.15
CA GLU A 109 6.61 -1.53 4.83
C GLU A 109 5.07 -1.67 4.84
N VAL A 110 4.53 -2.62 4.08
CA VAL A 110 3.10 -2.92 4.08
C VAL A 110 2.78 -3.83 5.25
N SER A 111 1.87 -3.40 6.13
CA SER A 111 1.31 -4.23 7.19
C SER A 111 0.03 -4.88 6.69
N LEU A 112 -0.07 -6.20 6.83
CA LEU A 112 -1.24 -6.97 6.44
C LEU A 112 -2.03 -7.40 7.68
N GLN A 113 -3.31 -7.07 7.70
CA GLN A 113 -4.25 -7.57 8.69
C GLN A 113 -5.26 -8.48 7.98
N ILE A 114 -5.26 -9.77 8.32
CA ILE A 114 -6.28 -10.70 7.85
C ILE A 114 -7.59 -10.32 8.54
N GLU A 115 -8.67 -10.15 7.78
CA GLU A 115 -9.99 -10.01 8.39
C GLU A 115 -10.34 -11.36 9.04
N GLY A 116 -10.47 -11.37 10.37
CA GLY A 116 -10.96 -12.53 11.09
C GLY A 116 -12.37 -12.85 10.61
N ASN A 117 -12.61 -14.10 10.26
CA ASN A 117 -13.97 -14.61 10.07
C ASN A 117 -14.67 -14.62 11.45
N ASP A 118 -15.22 -13.49 11.88
CA ASP A 118 -16.17 -13.41 13.01
C ASP A 118 -17.56 -13.94 12.59
N ASP A 119 -17.62 -15.06 11.87
CA ASP A 119 -18.84 -15.84 11.63
C ASP A 119 -18.69 -17.23 12.24
N GLU A 120 -18.78 -17.30 13.57
CA GLU A 120 -19.38 -18.43 14.28
C GLU A 120 -20.06 -17.89 15.55
N ALA A 121 -21.33 -17.50 15.39
CA ALA A 121 -22.23 -17.27 16.52
C ALA A 121 -22.35 -18.56 17.37
N PRO A 122 -22.48 -18.48 18.70
CA PRO A 122 -22.69 -19.67 19.52
C PRO A 122 -23.96 -20.39 19.07
N PRO A 123 -24.00 -21.74 19.01
CA PRO A 123 -25.24 -22.44 18.71
C PRO A 123 -26.25 -22.21 19.83
N ALA A 124 -27.17 -21.28 19.60
CA ALA A 124 -28.45 -21.23 20.29
C ALA A 124 -29.28 -22.43 19.81
N GLY A 125 -29.11 -23.58 20.47
CA GLY A 125 -29.85 -24.81 20.20
C GLY A 125 -30.25 -25.47 21.50
N THR A 126 -31.47 -25.21 21.94
CA THR A 126 -32.13 -25.91 23.04
C THR A 126 -32.31 -27.39 22.70
N LEU A 127 -31.93 -28.30 23.60
CA LEU A 127 -32.47 -29.65 23.65
C LEU A 127 -33.14 -29.88 25.00
N GLY A 128 -34.47 -29.78 25.02
CA GLY A 128 -35.29 -30.66 25.86
C GLY A 128 -35.18 -32.09 25.30
N ARG A 129 -35.36 -33.16 26.08
CA ARG A 129 -36.18 -33.38 27.27
C ARG A 129 -35.46 -34.32 28.22
#